data_AF-A0A0C2SXP9-F1
#
_entry.id   AF-A0A0C2SXP9-F1
#
_cell.length_a   1.000
_cell.length_b   1.000
_cell.length_c   1.000
_cell.angle_alpha   90.00
_cell.angle_beta   90.00
_cell.angle_gamma   90.00
#
_symmetry.space_group_name_H-M   'P 1'
#
loop_
_entity.id
_entity.type
_entity.pdbx_description
1 polymer ?
#
loop_
_entity_poly.entity_id
_entity_poly.type
_entity_poly.pdbx_seq_one_letter_code
_entity_poly.pdbx_strand_id
1 'polypeptide(L)'
;MFCHHRLLPYLSKKSISVTSLYPRYIRTKRGLNPYDASLQRDERLLKRLEAQLVDVRAKIKCEESFQNHDDFFWEKVLSKDDRRKLDSHGISSLDDLTSVYNAVEQKLSQPPHPKIESLDAKSRCAYEIYESIPSKLQEAGRRKATSWFDGASF
;
A
#
# COMPACT_ATOMS: atom_id res chain seq x y z
N MET A 1 75.94 -19.72 33.82
CA MET A 1 77.40 -19.67 33.67
C MET A 1 77.72 -18.99 32.35
N PHE A 2 78.80 -18.20 32.39
CA PHE A 2 79.32 -17.27 31.39
C PHE A 2 79.30 -17.73 29.93
N CYS A 3 79.13 -16.77 29.01
CA CYS A 3 80.03 -16.45 27.89
C CYS A 3 79.45 -15.19 27.18
N HIS A 4 80.12 -14.03 27.24
CA HIS A 4 81.07 -13.52 26.23
C HIS A 4 80.38 -13.12 24.91
N HIS A 5 80.66 -12.01 24.23
CA HIS A 5 81.62 -10.92 24.38
C HIS A 5 81.14 -9.82 23.42
N ARG A 6 81.15 -8.55 23.84
CA ARG A 6 81.33 -7.43 22.90
C ARG A 6 82.68 -7.61 22.19
N LEU A 7 82.74 -7.29 20.90
CA LEU A 7 83.61 -6.26 20.30
C LEU A 7 83.51 -6.25 18.75
N LEU A 8 82.93 -5.15 18.22
CA LEU A 8 83.34 -4.31 17.04
C LEU A 8 83.55 -5.00 15.66
N PRO A 9 83.56 -4.32 14.47
CA PRO A 9 83.96 -2.92 14.24
C PRO A 9 83.26 -2.12 13.10
N TYR A 10 83.61 -0.83 13.08
CA TYR A 10 83.91 0.00 11.90
C TYR A 10 82.79 0.52 10.98
N LEU A 11 82.61 1.85 11.12
CA LEU A 11 82.22 2.80 10.09
C LEU A 11 82.91 2.53 8.74
N SER A 12 82.11 2.26 7.71
CA SER A 12 82.53 2.39 6.32
C SER A 12 81.64 3.42 5.63
N LYS A 13 82.23 4.58 5.37
CA LYS A 13 81.65 5.67 4.58
C LYS A 13 81.43 5.18 3.15
N LYS A 14 80.18 5.17 2.68
CA LYS A 14 79.87 5.06 1.25
C LYS A 14 78.94 6.20 0.84
N SER A 15 79.59 7.18 0.22
CA SER A 15 79.13 8.03 -0.88
C SER A 15 77.62 8.29 -0.99
N ILE A 16 77.22 9.51 -0.66
CA ILE A 16 75.97 10.11 -1.11
C ILE A 16 76.12 10.38 -2.62
N SER A 17 75.54 9.53 -3.46
CA SER A 17 75.32 9.85 -4.87
C SER A 17 74.07 10.71 -4.98
N VAL A 18 74.27 11.96 -5.39
CA VAL A 18 73.23 12.91 -5.77
C VAL A 18 72.57 12.39 -7.05
N THR A 19 71.54 11.56 -6.92
CA THR A 19 70.65 11.22 -8.03
C THR A 19 69.61 12.32 -8.20
N SER A 20 69.95 13.24 -9.10
CA SER A 20 69.06 13.79 -10.13
C SER A 20 67.57 13.88 -9.77
N LEU A 21 67.16 15.09 -9.38
CA LEU A 21 65.78 15.55 -9.40
C LEU A 21 65.27 15.61 -10.86
N TYR A 22 64.77 14.50 -11.39
CA TYR A 22 63.82 14.58 -12.48
C TYR A 22 62.43 14.85 -11.90
N PRO A 23 61.73 15.94 -12.28
CA PRO A 23 60.32 16.06 -12.00
C PRO A 23 59.62 14.87 -12.67
N ARG A 24 59.05 13.96 -11.87
CA ARG A 24 58.12 12.98 -12.39
C ARG A 24 56.95 13.76 -12.97
N TYR A 25 56.90 13.85 -14.30
CA TYR A 25 55.70 14.24 -15.01
C TYR A 25 54.55 13.41 -14.45
N ILE A 26 53.67 14.08 -13.71
CA ILE A 26 52.39 13.53 -13.27
C ILE A 26 51.68 13.17 -14.58
N ARG A 27 51.61 11.87 -14.85
CA ARG A 27 50.77 11.33 -15.91
C ARG A 27 49.33 11.64 -15.50
N THR A 28 48.81 12.78 -15.94
CA THR A 28 47.38 13.08 -15.91
C THR A 28 46.72 12.06 -16.82
N LYS A 29 46.44 10.88 -16.27
CA LYS A 29 45.57 9.89 -16.92
C LYS A 29 44.25 10.61 -17.15
N ARG A 30 43.98 10.88 -18.43
CA ARG A 30 42.67 11.05 -19.07
C ARG A 30 41.61 11.69 -18.19
N GLY A 31 41.25 12.94 -18.51
CA GLY A 31 40.14 13.66 -17.94
C GLY A 31 38.88 12.79 -17.83
N LEU A 32 38.62 12.33 -16.62
CA LEU A 32 37.25 12.11 -16.18
C LEU A 32 36.77 13.49 -15.78
N ASN A 33 35.84 14.02 -16.57
CA ASN A 33 35.18 15.26 -16.22
C ASN A 33 34.50 15.03 -14.85
N PRO A 34 34.82 15.78 -13.79
CA PRO A 34 34.19 15.60 -12.48
C PRO A 34 32.66 15.75 -12.54
N TYR A 35 32.16 16.45 -13.56
CA TYR A 35 30.74 16.55 -13.86
C TYR A 35 30.12 15.22 -14.31
N ASP A 36 30.84 14.31 -14.97
CA ASP A 36 30.29 13.01 -15.41
C ASP A 36 29.95 12.11 -14.23
N ALA A 37 30.77 12.13 -13.17
CA ALA A 37 30.51 11.37 -11.95
C ALA A 37 29.36 11.98 -11.13
N SER A 38 29.18 13.30 -11.17
CA SER A 38 28.02 13.97 -10.56
C SER A 38 26.74 13.64 -11.32
N LEU A 39 26.76 13.76 -12.65
CA LEU A 39 25.62 13.47 -13.52
C LEU A 39 25.13 12.03 -13.33
N GLN A 40 26.04 11.06 -13.24
CA GLN A 40 25.67 9.66 -12.96
C GLN A 40 25.05 9.45 -11.58
N ARG A 41 25.40 10.26 -10.57
CA ARG A 41 24.75 10.19 -9.25
C ARG A 41 23.34 10.78 -9.32
N ASP A 42 23.19 11.90 -10.00
CA ASP A 42 21.92 12.59 -10.17
C ASP A 42 20.94 11.71 -10.97
N GLU A 43 21.40 11.07 -12.05
CA GLU A 43 20.61 10.09 -12.81
C GLU A 43 20.16 8.90 -11.94
N ARG A 44 21.02 8.38 -11.07
CA ARG A 44 20.65 7.29 -10.15
C ARG A 44 19.64 7.74 -9.11
N LEU A 45 19.75 8.98 -8.64
CA LEU A 45 18.81 9.56 -7.69
C LEU A 45 17.44 9.76 -8.35
N LEU A 46 17.40 10.32 -9.57
CA LEU A 46 16.17 10.48 -10.35
C LEU A 46 15.47 9.15 -10.56
N LYS A 47 16.18 8.12 -11.01
CA LYS A 47 15.59 6.77 -11.20
C LYS A 47 15.01 6.18 -9.91
N ARG A 48 15.64 6.42 -8.75
CA ARG A 48 15.08 5.99 -7.45
C ARG A 48 13.81 6.74 -7.10
N LEU A 49 13.79 8.06 -7.29
CA LEU A 49 12.62 8.87 -7.02
C LEU A 49 11.46 8.51 -7.96
N GLU A 50 11.74 8.26 -9.24
CA GLU A 50 10.75 7.77 -10.20
C GLU A 50 10.17 6.42 -9.79
N ALA A 51 11.03 5.47 -9.38
CA ALA A 51 10.57 4.18 -8.86
C ALA A 51 9.70 4.33 -7.60
N GLN A 52 10.11 5.20 -6.66
CA GLN A 52 9.32 5.49 -5.46
C GLN A 52 7.96 6.13 -5.81
N LEU A 53 7.91 7.03 -6.80
CA LEU A 53 6.65 7.62 -7.25
C LEU A 53 5.73 6.58 -7.90
N VAL A 54 6.27 5.63 -8.65
CA VAL A 54 5.50 4.52 -9.23
C VAL A 54 4.93 3.64 -8.12
N ASP A 55 5.74 3.27 -7.13
CA ASP A 55 5.31 2.43 -6.01
C ASP A 55 4.24 3.14 -5.14
N VAL A 56 4.43 4.43 -4.86
CA VAL A 56 3.46 5.24 -4.12
C VAL A 56 2.15 5.40 -4.91
N ARG A 57 2.22 5.65 -6.21
CA ARG A 57 1.02 5.70 -7.07
C ARG A 57 0.31 4.36 -7.14
N ALA A 58 1.04 3.25 -7.22
CA ALA A 58 0.46 1.91 -7.18
C ALA A 58 -0.21 1.64 -5.83
N LYS A 59 0.41 2.09 -4.73
CA LYS A 59 -0.16 1.97 -3.39
C LYS A 59 -1.44 2.79 -3.22
N ILE A 60 -1.45 4.04 -3.68
CA ILE A 60 -2.66 4.90 -3.67
C ILE A 60 -3.77 4.28 -4.51
N LYS A 61 -3.47 3.78 -5.71
CA LYS A 61 -4.46 3.11 -6.57
C LYS A 61 -5.06 1.85 -5.91
N CYS A 62 -4.24 1.08 -5.18
CA CYS A 62 -4.73 -0.03 -4.39
C CYS A 62 -5.58 0.45 -3.22
N GLU A 63 -5.18 1.51 -2.52
CA GLU A 63 -5.94 2.13 -1.42
C GLU A 63 -7.31 2.67 -1.89
N GLU A 64 -7.39 3.32 -3.05
CA GLU A 64 -8.64 3.75 -3.68
C GLU A 64 -9.58 2.56 -4.01
N SER A 65 -9.03 1.38 -4.31
CA SER A 65 -9.86 0.18 -4.53
C SER A 65 -10.51 -0.36 -3.24
N PHE A 66 -9.94 -0.05 -2.07
CA PHE A 66 -10.54 -0.35 -0.77
C PHE A 66 -11.58 0.71 -0.36
N GLN A 67 -11.63 1.88 -1.01
CA GLN A 67 -12.67 2.89 -0.74
C GLN A 67 -14.07 2.45 -1.23
N ASN A 68 -14.15 1.49 -2.16
CA ASN A 68 -15.42 1.01 -2.74
C ASN A 68 -15.89 -0.31 -2.10
N HIS A 69 -15.55 -0.56 -0.83
CA HIS A 69 -16.09 -1.70 -0.10
C HIS A 69 -17.61 -1.66 -0.01
N ASP A 70 -18.18 -0.47 0.12
CA ASP A 70 -19.62 -0.26 0.21
C ASP A 70 -20.31 -0.54 -1.12
N ASP A 71 -19.71 -0.12 -2.25
CA ASP A 71 -20.19 -0.47 -3.59
C ASP A 71 -20.10 -1.98 -3.83
N PHE A 72 -18.98 -2.60 -3.49
CA PHE A 72 -18.83 -4.04 -3.62
C PHE A 72 -19.88 -4.79 -2.79
N PHE A 73 -20.11 -4.33 -1.55
CA PHE A 73 -21.11 -4.89 -0.66
C PHE A 73 -22.52 -4.71 -1.23
N TRP A 74 -22.84 -3.49 -1.67
CA TRP A 74 -24.11 -3.13 -2.28
C TRP A 74 -24.41 -3.99 -3.51
N GLU A 75 -23.42 -4.25 -4.35
CA GLU A 75 -23.60 -5.05 -5.55
C GLU A 75 -23.68 -6.57 -5.29
N LYS A 76 -22.90 -7.07 -4.31
CA LYS A 76 -22.74 -8.51 -4.08
C LYS A 76 -23.70 -9.09 -3.05
N VAL A 77 -24.06 -8.31 -2.04
CA VAL A 77 -24.92 -8.77 -0.94
C VAL A 77 -26.38 -8.52 -1.26
N LEU A 78 -26.70 -7.39 -1.88
CA LEU A 78 -28.08 -7.09 -2.27
C LEU A 78 -28.40 -7.62 -3.66
N SER A 79 -29.54 -8.30 -3.76
CA SER A 79 -30.04 -8.76 -5.05
C SER A 79 -30.41 -7.57 -5.93
N LYS A 80 -30.42 -7.78 -7.26
CA LYS A 80 -30.86 -6.72 -8.20
C LYS A 80 -32.29 -6.23 -7.90
N ASP A 81 -33.15 -7.13 -7.44
CA ASP A 81 -34.53 -6.79 -7.09
C ASP A 81 -34.61 -5.93 -5.82
N ASP A 82 -33.78 -6.21 -4.80
CA ASP A 82 -33.70 -5.39 -3.60
C ASP A 82 -33.25 -3.97 -3.94
N ARG A 83 -32.22 -3.84 -4.78
CA ARG A 83 -31.72 -2.54 -5.25
C ARG A 83 -32.78 -1.77 -6.03
N ARG A 84 -33.59 -2.44 -6.87
CA ARG A 84 -34.71 -1.80 -7.57
C ARG A 84 -35.80 -1.31 -6.62
N LYS A 85 -36.10 -2.08 -5.56
CA LYS A 85 -37.05 -1.65 -4.52
C LYS A 85 -36.52 -0.41 -3.80
N LEU A 86 -35.25 -0.40 -3.41
CA LEU A 86 -34.61 0.74 -2.76
C LEU A 86 -34.56 1.97 -3.67
N ASP A 87 -34.24 1.79 -4.94
CA ASP A 87 -34.21 2.86 -5.94
C ASP A 87 -35.60 3.49 -6.14
N SER A 88 -36.66 2.69 -6.09
CA SER A 88 -38.04 3.20 -6.15
C SER A 88 -38.41 4.14 -4.99
N HIS A 89 -37.68 4.05 -3.87
CA HIS A 89 -37.80 4.93 -2.70
C HIS A 89 -36.70 6.01 -2.63
N GLY A 90 -35.90 6.14 -3.70
CA GLY A 90 -34.77 7.08 -3.77
C GLY A 90 -33.65 6.76 -2.79
N ILE A 91 -33.35 5.47 -2.61
CA ILE A 91 -32.20 4.97 -1.85
C ILE A 91 -31.26 4.30 -2.87
N SER A 92 -30.21 5.01 -3.25
CA SER A 92 -29.29 4.57 -4.31
C SER A 92 -27.98 3.98 -3.79
N SER A 93 -27.64 4.23 -2.53
CA SER A 93 -26.36 3.82 -1.92
C SER A 93 -26.54 3.10 -0.60
N LEU A 94 -25.49 2.38 -0.17
CA LEU A 94 -25.45 1.73 1.14
C LEU A 94 -25.49 2.76 2.28
N ASP A 95 -24.86 3.91 2.09
CA ASP A 95 -24.89 5.02 3.05
C ASP A 95 -26.30 5.57 3.23
N ASP A 96 -27.04 5.78 2.13
CA ASP A 96 -28.44 6.22 2.20
C ASP A 96 -29.30 5.21 2.97
N LEU A 97 -29.11 3.92 2.69
CA LEU A 97 -29.84 2.84 3.37
C LEU A 97 -29.56 2.85 4.87
N THR A 98 -28.28 2.95 5.25
CA THR A 98 -27.83 2.95 6.64
C THR A 98 -28.32 4.20 7.38
N SER A 99 -28.31 5.36 6.72
CA SER A 99 -28.83 6.62 7.26
C SER A 99 -30.33 6.54 7.55
N VAL A 100 -31.13 6.01 6.61
CA VAL A 100 -32.57 5.83 6.79
C VAL A 100 -32.84 4.80 7.90
N TYR A 101 -32.10 3.70 7.94
CA TYR A 101 -32.22 2.67 8.96
C TYR A 101 -31.96 3.24 10.37
N ASN A 102 -30.85 3.96 10.55
CA ASN A 102 -30.50 4.55 11.85
C ASN A 102 -31.55 5.56 12.31
N ALA A 103 -32.08 6.37 11.39
CA ALA A 103 -33.17 7.30 11.70
C ALA A 103 -34.46 6.57 12.12
N VAL A 104 -34.72 5.38 11.57
CA VAL A 104 -35.83 4.52 11.96
C VAL A 104 -35.61 3.91 13.34
N GLU A 105 -34.44 3.30 13.60
CA GLU A 105 -34.11 2.77 14.92
C GLU A 105 -34.16 3.84 16.01
N GLN A 106 -33.71 5.05 15.70
CA GLN A 106 -33.80 6.18 16.63
C GLN A 106 -35.25 6.52 16.96
N LYS A 107 -36.18 6.45 15.99
CA LYS A 107 -37.61 6.66 16.23
C LYS A 107 -38.26 5.51 16.98
N LEU A 108 -37.85 4.26 16.69
CA LEU A 108 -38.37 3.06 17.35
C LEU A 108 -37.91 2.97 18.81
N SER A 109 -36.69 3.44 19.09
CA SER A 109 -36.13 3.47 20.46
C SER A 109 -36.73 4.57 21.33
N GLN A 110 -37.34 5.61 20.74
CA GLN A 110 -37.97 6.68 21.50
C GLN A 110 -39.42 6.33 21.88
N PRO A 111 -39.83 6.55 23.14
CA PRO A 111 -41.24 6.47 23.52
C PRO A 111 -42.03 7.60 22.83
N PRO A 112 -43.26 7.35 22.33
CA PRO A 112 -44.06 6.13 22.45
C PRO A 112 -43.73 5.13 21.33
N HIS A 113 -42.95 4.09 21.65
CA HIS A 113 -42.39 3.09 20.72
C HIS A 113 -43.35 2.75 19.57
N PRO A 114 -43.22 3.42 18.41
CA PRO A 114 -44.17 3.26 17.34
C PRO A 114 -43.98 1.87 16.72
N LYS A 115 -45.06 1.26 16.23
CA LYS A 115 -44.95 0.00 15.49
C LYS A 115 -44.27 0.27 14.16
N ILE A 116 -43.47 -0.67 13.67
CA ILE A 116 -42.80 -0.57 12.36
C ILE A 116 -43.83 -0.31 11.25
N GLU A 117 -45.02 -0.90 11.35
CA GLU A 117 -46.13 -0.74 10.40
C GLU A 117 -46.61 0.71 10.25
N SER A 118 -46.49 1.53 11.29
CA SER A 118 -46.92 2.94 11.24
C SER A 118 -45.89 3.87 10.59
N LEU A 119 -44.72 3.35 10.22
CA LEU A 119 -43.68 4.12 9.56
C LEU A 119 -43.96 4.29 8.06
N ASP A 120 -43.30 5.29 7.48
CA ASP A 120 -43.35 5.55 6.05
C ASP A 120 -42.92 4.31 5.24
N ALA A 121 -43.46 4.15 4.04
CA ALA A 121 -43.17 3.01 3.17
C ALA A 121 -41.67 2.90 2.87
N LYS A 122 -40.99 4.04 2.68
CA LYS A 122 -39.53 4.11 2.50
C LYS A 122 -38.78 3.55 3.72
N SER A 123 -39.15 4.01 4.91
CA SER A 123 -38.55 3.57 6.17
C SER A 123 -38.76 2.08 6.44
N ARG A 124 -39.96 1.56 6.15
CA ARG A 124 -40.26 0.13 6.29
C ARG A 124 -39.43 -0.72 5.34
N CYS A 125 -39.39 -0.34 4.06
CA CYS A 125 -38.62 -1.07 3.06
C CYS A 125 -37.12 -1.08 3.38
N ALA A 126 -36.56 0.07 3.78
CA ALA A 126 -35.18 0.18 4.21
C ALA A 126 -34.89 -0.72 5.42
N TYR A 127 -35.77 -0.71 6.43
CA TYR A 127 -35.62 -1.52 7.64
C TYR A 127 -35.64 -3.02 7.34
N GLU A 128 -36.62 -3.49 6.57
CA GLU A 128 -36.76 -4.90 6.17
C GLU A 128 -35.54 -5.39 5.37
N ILE A 129 -35.07 -4.58 4.41
CA ILE A 129 -33.91 -4.96 3.59
C ILE A 129 -32.65 -4.98 4.46
N TYR A 130 -32.44 -3.99 5.31
CA TYR A 130 -31.27 -3.92 6.17
C TYR A 130 -31.20 -5.08 7.17
N GLU A 131 -32.31 -5.45 7.83
CA GLU A 131 -32.36 -6.63 8.70
C GLU A 131 -32.08 -7.95 7.96
N SER A 132 -32.38 -8.02 6.66
CA SER A 132 -32.10 -9.21 5.85
C SER A 132 -30.62 -9.36 5.45
N ILE A 133 -29.81 -8.31 5.61
CA ILE A 133 -28.41 -8.27 5.17
C ILE A 133 -27.54 -9.38 5.80
N PRO A 134 -27.56 -9.62 7.14
CA PRO A 134 -26.73 -10.66 7.74
C PRO A 134 -27.01 -12.05 7.16
N SER A 135 -28.28 -12.38 6.90
CA SER A 135 -28.67 -13.64 6.27
C SER A 135 -28.17 -13.73 4.82
N LYS A 136 -28.35 -12.66 4.04
CA LYS A 136 -27.87 -12.60 2.64
C LYS A 136 -26.35 -12.67 2.56
N LEU A 137 -25.63 -12.09 3.52
CA LEU A 137 -24.18 -12.18 3.63
C LEU A 137 -23.71 -13.62 3.85
N GLN A 138 -24.38 -14.35 4.75
CA GLN A 138 -24.09 -15.76 4.98
C GLN A 138 -24.33 -16.60 3.73
N GLU A 139 -25.43 -16.35 3.00
CA GLU A 139 -25.72 -17.03 1.73
C GLU A 139 -24.68 -16.72 0.65
N ALA A 140 -24.30 -15.45 0.50
CA ALA A 140 -23.27 -15.03 -0.45
C ALA A 140 -21.91 -15.67 -0.11
N GLY A 141 -21.57 -15.76 1.17
CA GLY A 141 -20.38 -16.46 1.65
C GLY A 141 -20.40 -17.96 1.30
N ARG A 142 -21.55 -18.64 1.48
CA ARG A 142 -21.73 -20.04 1.08
C ARG A 142 -21.57 -20.24 -0.43
N ARG A 143 -22.15 -19.36 -1.25
CA ARG A 143 -22.02 -19.42 -2.73
C ARG A 143 -20.57 -19.24 -3.19
N LYS A 144 -19.79 -18.39 -2.52
CA LYS A 144 -18.37 -18.23 -2.82
C LYS A 144 -17.61 -19.53 -2.53
N ALA A 145 -17.89 -20.18 -1.41
CA ALA A 145 -17.27 -21.46 -1.05
C ALA A 145 -17.61 -22.58 -2.04
N THR A 146 -18.84 -22.65 -2.56
CA THR A 146 -19.21 -23.65 -3.58
C THR A 146 -18.62 -23.34 -4.96
N SER A 147 -18.51 -22.07 -5.34
CA SER A 147 -17.90 -21.68 -6.64
C SER A 147 -16.42 -22.06 -6.80
N TRP A 148 -15.71 -22.31 -5.69
CA TRP A 148 -14.33 -22.81 -5.72
C TRP A 148 -14.24 -24.30 -6.08
N PHE A 149 -15.33 -25.06 -5.90
CA PHE A 149 -15.35 -26.51 -6.12
C PHE A 149 -15.86 -26.89 -7.52
N ASP A 150 -16.75 -26.10 -8.13
CA ASP A 150 -17.32 -26.39 -9.46
C ASP A 150 -16.37 -26.11 -10.64
N GLY A 151 -15.21 -25.51 -10.38
CA GLY A 151 -14.16 -25.32 -11.40
C GLY A 151 -13.28 -26.54 -11.66
N ALA A 152 -13.45 -27.64 -10.92
CA ALA A 152 -12.71 -28.89 -11.07
C ALA A 152 -13.54 -29.95 -11.81
N SER A 153 -14.08 -29.61 -12.99
CA SER A 153 -14.52 -30.62 -13.96
C SER A 153 -13.38 -30.83 -14.95
N PHE A 154 -12.51 -31.80 -14.65
CA PHE A 154 -11.57 -32.40 -15.59
C PHE A 154 -12.23 -33.62 -16.25
#